data_AF-A0A8T7BEU9-F1
#
_entry.id   AF-A0A8T7BEU9-F1
#
_cell.length_a   1.000
_cell.length_b   1.000
_cell.length_c   1.000
_cell.angle_alpha   90.00
_cell.angle_beta   90.00
_cell.angle_gamma   90.00
#
_symmetry.space_group_name_H-M   'P 1'
#
loop_
_entity.id
_entity.type
_entity.pdbx_description
1 polymer ?
#
loop_
_entity_poly.entity_id
_entity_poly.type
_entity_poly.pdbx_seq_one_letter_code
_entity_poly.pdbx_strand_id
1 'polypeptide(L)' 'MASIQTTAEPLSVTEQQIALALRYKHGEQTVMLASQKPDTLLSAAIDRGFIDTEGYITRKGRALIARYSFI' A
#
# COMPACT_ATOMS: atom_id res chain seq x y z
N MET A 1 30.50 -5.90 -23.86
CA MET A 1 29.26 -5.10 -23.70
C MET A 1 28.40 -5.80 -22.67
N ALA A 2 28.45 -5.37 -21.41
CA ALA A 2 27.64 -5.95 -20.35
C ALA A 2 26.31 -5.18 -20.28
N SER A 3 25.24 -5.82 -20.74
CA SER A 3 23.88 -5.31 -20.59
C SER A 3 23.47 -5.42 -19.13
N ILE A 4 23.38 -4.29 -18.43
CA ILE A 4 22.77 -4.24 -17.11
C ILE A 4 21.26 -4.38 -17.35
N GLN A 5 20.76 -5.61 -17.29
CA GLN A 5 19.34 -5.86 -17.20
C GLN A 5 18.90 -5.39 -15.81
N THR A 6 18.43 -4.15 -15.73
CA THR A 6 17.63 -3.69 -14.59
C THR A 6 16.31 -4.45 -14.66
N THR A 7 16.30 -5.70 -14.19
CA THR A 7 15.07 -6.38 -13.77
C THR A 7 14.59 -5.67 -12.52
N ALA A 8 13.97 -4.51 -12.71
CA ALA A 8 13.03 -3.98 -11.74
C ALA A 8 11.85 -4.95 -11.74
N GLU A 9 12.00 -6.08 -11.04
CA GLU A 9 10.81 -6.81 -10.62
C GLU A 9 9.94 -5.78 -9.88
N PRO A 10 8.66 -5.62 -10.25
CA PRO A 10 7.79 -4.79 -9.46
C PRO A 10 7.86 -5.38 -8.06
N LEU A 11 8.43 -4.62 -7.12
CA LEU A 11 8.47 -4.98 -5.70
C LEU A 11 7.02 -5.20 -5.30
N SER A 12 6.58 -6.47 -5.37
CA SER A 12 5.23 -6.89 -5.08
C SER A 12 5.03 -6.65 -3.59
N VAL A 13 4.54 -5.46 -3.25
CA VAL A 13 4.28 -5.07 -1.88
C VAL A 13 3.27 -6.06 -1.32
N THR A 14 3.70 -6.84 -0.34
CA THR A 14 2.83 -7.81 0.32
C THR A 14 2.04 -7.11 1.43
N GLU A 15 0.84 -7.59 1.71
CA GLU A 15 -0.01 -7.04 2.78
C GLU A 15 0.64 -7.18 4.17
N GLN A 16 1.49 -8.19 4.35
CA GLN A 16 2.32 -8.33 5.54
C GLN A 16 3.29 -7.14 5.68
N GLN A 17 3.88 -6.66 4.58
CA GLN A 17 4.73 -5.48 4.59
C GLN A 17 3.93 -4.20 4.87
N ILE A 18 2.72 -4.09 4.32
CA ILE A 18 1.81 -2.96 4.60
C ILE A 18 1.43 -2.94 6.09
N ALA A 19 1.00 -4.08 6.64
CA ALA A 19 0.63 -4.20 8.04
C ALA A 19 1.82 -3.89 8.98
N LEU A 20 3.02 -4.37 8.64
CA LEU A 20 4.23 -4.11 9.41
C LEU A 20 4.60 -2.61 9.37
N ALA A 21 4.54 -1.99 8.19
CA ALA A 21 4.79 -0.55 8.04
C ALA A 21 3.77 0.29 8.82
N LEU A 22 2.48 -0.07 8.78
CA LEU A 22 1.43 0.62 9.51
C LEU A 22 1.58 0.47 11.04
N ARG A 23 1.92 -0.74 11.53
CA ARG A 23 2.21 -0.97 12.96
C ARG A 23 3.42 -0.18 13.42
N TYR A 24 4.48 -0.10 12.61
CA TYR A 24 5.66 0.70 12.93
C TYR A 24 5.31 2.20 13.03
N LYS A 25 4.51 2.71 12.07
CA LYS A 25 4.19 4.14 11.99
C LYS A 25 3.23 4.62 13.07
N HIS A 26 2.19 3.83 13.37
CA HIS A 26 1.10 4.29 14.25
C HIS A 26 1.14 3.65 15.65
N GLY A 27 1.88 2.55 15.82
CA GLY A 27 1.93 1.78 17.04
C GLY A 27 1.17 0.46 16.93
N GLU A 28 1.56 -0.49 17.77
CA GLU A 28 1.06 -1.86 17.73
C GLU A 28 -0.43 -2.00 18.07
N GLN A 29 -0.96 -1.05 18.85
CA GLN A 29 -2.35 -1.06 19.33
C GLN A 29 -3.32 -0.26 18.46
N THR A 30 -2.82 0.57 17.55
CA THR A 30 -3.65 1.43 16.68
C THR A 30 -4.04 0.77 15.37
N VAL A 31 -3.32 -0.28 14.97
CA VAL A 31 -3.52 -0.95 13.68
C VAL A 31 -3.90 -2.40 13.95
N MET A 32 -5.18 -2.64 14.24
CA MET A 32 -5.76 -3.98 14.28
C MET A 32 -6.20 -4.39 12.88
N LEU A 33 -5.23 -4.68 12.02
CA LEU A 33 -5.49 -5.40 10.78
C LEU A 33 -5.65 -6.87 11.13
N ALA A 34 -6.77 -7.48 10.71
CA ALA A 34 -6.99 -8.90 10.91
C ALA A 34 -5.85 -9.67 10.22
N SER A 35 -4.91 -10.18 10.99
CA SER A 35 -3.80 -11.02 10.53
C SER A 35 -4.28 -12.25 9.74
N GLN A 36 -5.57 -12.59 9.86
CA GLN A 36 -6.23 -13.73 9.22
C GLN A 36 -7.06 -13.36 7.97
N LYS A 37 -7.19 -12.08 7.60
CA LYS A 37 -7.82 -11.66 6.33
C LYS A 37 -6.95 -10.65 5.58
N PRO A 38 -5.76 -11.10 5.12
CA PRO A 38 -4.77 -10.24 4.49
C PRO A 38 -5.22 -9.64 3.15
N ASP A 39 -6.18 -10.25 2.45
CA ASP A 39 -6.50 -9.90 1.06
C ASP A 39 -7.40 -8.66 0.88
N THR A 40 -7.52 -7.79 1.88
CA THR A 40 -8.59 -6.76 1.90
C THR A 40 -8.14 -5.31 1.81
N LEU A 41 -6.87 -4.94 2.06
CA LEU A 41 -6.53 -3.50 2.07
C LEU A 41 -6.23 -2.97 0.69
N LEU A 42 -5.34 -3.63 -0.05
CA LEU A 42 -5.00 -3.28 -1.42
C LEU A 42 -6.21 -3.46 -2.33
N SER A 43 -6.92 -4.58 -2.19
CA SER A 43 -8.18 -4.79 -2.91
C SER A 43 -9.22 -3.74 -2.55
N ALA A 44 -9.44 -3.41 -1.27
CA ALA A 44 -10.37 -2.33 -0.92
C ALA A 44 -9.89 -0.94 -1.38
N ALA A 45 -8.58 -0.72 -1.50
CA ALA A 45 -8.03 0.51 -2.05
C ALA A 45 -8.28 0.62 -3.56
N ILE A 46 -8.19 -0.50 -4.28
CA ILE A 46 -8.52 -0.62 -5.71
C ILE A 46 -10.03 -0.48 -5.92
N ASP A 47 -10.84 -1.25 -5.20
CA ASP A 47 -12.31 -1.24 -5.28
C ASP A 47 -12.91 0.13 -4.97
N ARG A 48 -12.30 0.86 -4.03
CA ARG A 48 -12.71 2.24 -3.70
C ARG A 48 -12.10 3.29 -4.62
N GLY A 49 -11.26 2.90 -5.59
CA GLY A 49 -10.65 3.78 -6.59
C GLY A 49 -9.61 4.73 -6.01
N PHE A 50 -8.95 4.36 -4.91
CA PHE A 50 -7.79 5.10 -4.38
C PHE A 50 -6.50 4.73 -5.12
N ILE A 51 -6.41 3.46 -5.56
CA ILE A 51 -5.36 2.92 -6.41
C ILE A 51 -6.05 2.36 -7.67
N ASP A 52 -5.43 2.45 -8.83
CA ASP A 52 -5.94 1.80 -10.04
C ASP A 52 -5.44 0.35 -10.19
N THR A 53 -5.91 -0.35 -11.21
CA THR A 53 -5.55 -1.76 -11.48
C THR A 53 -4.09 -1.95 -11.86
N GLU A 54 -3.38 -0.87 -12.24
CA GLU A 54 -1.95 -0.88 -12.56
C GLU A 54 -1.10 -0.57 -11.32
N GLY A 55 -1.71 -0.23 -10.19
CA GLY A 55 -1.05 0.06 -8.92
C GLY A 55 -0.70 1.54 -8.71
N TYR A 56 -1.18 2.45 -9.57
CA TYR A 56 -0.94 3.88 -9.40
C TYR A 56 -1.98 4.55 -8.50
N ILE A 57 -1.52 5.54 -7.72
CA ILE A 57 -2.38 6.33 -6.84
C ILE A 57 -3.23 7.29 -7.68
N THR A 58 -4.56 7.17 -7.59
CA THR A 58 -5.50 8.02 -8.33
C THR A 58 -5.57 9.43 -7.75
N ARG A 59 -6.27 10.35 -8.45
CA ARG A 59 -6.58 11.68 -7.90
C ARG A 59 -7.31 11.60 -6.54
N LYS A 60 -8.22 10.62 -6.40
CA LYS A 60 -8.97 10.37 -5.15
C LYS A 60 -8.02 9.89 -4.05
N GLY A 61 -7.10 8.97 -4.38
CA GLY A 61 -6.06 8.51 -3.46
C GLY A 61 -5.17 9.64 -2.96
N ARG A 62 -4.70 10.51 -3.86
CA ARG A 62 -3.90 11.68 -3.49
C ARG A 62 -4.64 12.65 -2.57
N ALA A 63 -5.94 12.89 -2.83
CA ALA A 63 -6.76 13.73 -1.96
C ALA A 63 -6.94 13.12 -0.55
N LEU A 64 -7.09 11.80 -0.47
CA LEU A 64 -7.15 11.07 0.80
C LEU A 64 -5.83 11.25 1.58
N ILE A 65 -4.70 11.01 0.92
CA ILE A 65 -3.37 11.19 1.51
C ILE A 65 -3.23 12.62 2.01
N ALA A 66 -3.52 13.62 1.18
CA ALA A 66 -3.44 15.02 1.57
C ALA A 66 -4.28 15.33 2.83
N ARG A 67 -5.48 14.77 2.96
CA ARG A 67 -6.34 14.95 4.15
C ARG A 67 -5.71 14.41 5.44
N TYR A 68 -4.94 13.33 5.36
CA TYR A 68 -4.37 12.65 6.54
C TYR A 68 -2.85 12.84 6.71
N SER A 69 -2.19 13.56 5.79
CA SER A 69 -0.74 13.84 5.85
C SER A 69 -0.38 15.07 6.67
N PHE A 70 -1.37 15.84 7.13
CA PHE A 70 -1.18 17.02 7.98
C PHE A 70 -1.21 16.72 9.48
N ILE A 71 -1.17 15.44 9.87
CA ILE A 71 -1.06 15.01 11.28
C ILE A 71 0.37 14.54 11.53
#